data_AF-A0A822D3I0-F1
#
_entry.id   AF-A0A822D3I0-F1
#
_cell.length_a   1.000
_cell.length_b   1.000
_cell.length_c   1.000
_cell.angle_alpha   90.00
_cell.angle_beta   90.00
_cell.angle_gamma   90.00
#
_symmetry.space_group_name_H-M   'P 1'
#
loop_
_entity.id
_entity.type
_entity.pdbx_description
1 polymer ?
#
loop_
_entity_poly.entity_id
_entity_poly.type
_entity_poly.pdbx_seq_one_letter_code
_entity_poly.pdbx_strand_id
1 'polypeptide(L)'
;MEKDDRRNGPILTKVESTQIFGNIEEIYHLHLSIAEQLDRAINEDECIGSIFLTNSAELLRVYQPYTKFYDKTIEAIHTLEKTNPRFYAYLKICEHKTELGKQHLAELMIRPIQ
;
A
#
# COMPACT_ATOMS: atom_id res chain seq x y z
N MET A 1 20.45 6.29 9.02
CA MET A 1 21.17 5.36 8.13
C MET A 1 20.73 3.95 8.49
N GLU A 2 19.67 3.44 7.86
CA GLU A 2 19.30 2.02 7.99
C GLU A 2 20.39 1.19 7.32
N LYS A 3 21.20 0.52 8.13
CA LYS A 3 22.24 -0.37 7.64
C LYS A 3 21.58 -1.61 7.09
N ASP A 4 21.81 -1.77 5.80
CA ASP A 4 21.46 -2.86 4.93
C ASP A 4 21.71 -4.26 5.54
N ASP A 5 20.66 -4.90 6.05
CA ASP A 5 20.64 -6.33 6.42
C ASP A 5 20.53 -7.24 5.17
N ARG A 6 21.14 -6.82 4.06
CA ARG A 6 21.19 -7.56 2.79
C ARG A 6 22.17 -8.73 2.80
N ARG A 7 22.86 -9.00 3.92
CA ARG A 7 23.85 -10.09 4.02
C ARG A 7 23.24 -11.49 3.82
N ASN A 8 21.92 -11.64 3.95
CA ASN A 8 21.20 -12.92 3.82
C ASN A 8 20.24 -12.98 2.61
N GLY A 9 20.40 -12.12 1.61
CA GLY A 9 19.50 -12.07 0.44
C GLY A 9 18.13 -11.44 0.75
N PRO A 10 17.21 -11.39 -0.23
CA PRO A 10 15.91 -10.70 -0.08
C PRO A 10 15.01 -11.39 0.96
N ILE A 11 14.25 -10.59 1.72
CA ILE A 11 13.30 -11.09 2.75
C ILE A 11 12.08 -11.73 2.09
N LEU A 12 11.61 -11.13 1.00
CA LEU A 12 10.52 -11.62 0.16
C LEU A 12 11.04 -11.85 -1.25
N THR A 13 10.52 -12.88 -1.90
CA THR A 13 10.67 -13.06 -3.34
C THR A 13 9.87 -11.99 -4.10
N LYS A 14 10.18 -11.80 -5.38
CA LYS A 14 9.42 -10.89 -6.24
C LYS A 14 7.94 -11.27 -6.31
N VAL A 15 7.63 -12.57 -6.33
CA VAL A 15 6.25 -13.08 -6.39
C VAL A 15 5.48 -12.73 -5.11
N GLU A 16 6.06 -12.99 -3.94
CA GLU A 16 5.45 -12.66 -2.65
C GLU A 16 5.26 -11.15 -2.50
N SER A 17 6.26 -10.36 -2.91
CA SER A 17 6.17 -8.89 -2.89
C SER A 17 5.04 -8.39 -3.79
N THR A 18 4.92 -8.90 -5.02
CA THR A 18 3.82 -8.52 -5.92
C THR A 18 2.46 -8.99 -5.41
N GLN A 19 2.39 -10.16 -4.78
CA GLN A 19 1.15 -10.68 -4.21
C GLN A 19 0.63 -9.81 -3.05
N ILE A 20 1.53 -9.27 -2.23
CA ILE A 20 1.15 -8.40 -1.10
C ILE A 20 0.90 -6.96 -1.58
N PHE A 21 1.78 -6.42 -2.41
CA PHE A 21 1.85 -4.98 -2.69
C PHE A 21 1.48 -4.55 -4.12
N GLY A 22 1.30 -5.48 -5.06
CA GLY A 22 1.13 -5.13 -6.48
C GLY A 22 -0.09 -4.24 -6.74
N ASN A 23 -1.21 -4.51 -6.05
CA ASN A 23 -2.42 -3.73 -6.25
C ASN A 23 -2.39 -2.38 -5.51
N ILE A 24 -1.64 -2.25 -4.42
CA ILE A 24 -1.57 -0.99 -3.65
C ILE A 24 -0.67 0.04 -4.32
N GLU A 25 0.33 -0.40 -5.09
CA GLU A 25 1.24 0.49 -5.82
C GLU A 25 0.47 1.32 -6.87
N GLU A 26 -0.43 0.71 -7.63
CA GLU A 26 -1.28 1.43 -8.59
C GLU A 26 -2.20 2.44 -7.90
N ILE A 27 -2.81 2.06 -6.77
CA ILE A 27 -3.65 2.96 -5.96
C ILE A 27 -2.83 4.15 -5.45
N TYR A 28 -1.63 3.90 -4.94
CA TYR A 28 -0.74 4.94 -4.44
C TYR A 28 -0.40 5.96 -5.53
N HIS A 29 -0.01 5.51 -6.72
CA HIS A 29 0.31 6.41 -7.83
C HIS A 29 -0.90 7.21 -8.33
N LEU A 30 -2.07 6.59 -8.39
CA LEU A 30 -3.30 7.31 -8.73
C LEU A 30 -3.61 8.40 -7.70
N HIS A 31 -3.49 8.10 -6.41
CA HIS A 31 -3.74 9.08 -5.34
C HIS A 31 -2.69 10.19 -5.28
N LEU A 32 -1.43 9.92 -5.61
CA LEU A 32 -0.43 10.98 -5.78
C LEU A 32 -0.85 11.95 -6.89
N SER A 33 -1.27 11.43 -8.04
CA SER A 33 -1.75 12.26 -9.15
C SER A 33 -3.01 13.06 -8.77
N ILE A 34 -3.94 12.46 -8.03
CA ILE A 34 -5.14 13.17 -7.54
C ILE A 34 -4.76 14.25 -6.53
N ALA A 35 -3.83 13.98 -5.61
CA ALA A 35 -3.35 14.97 -4.64
C ALA A 35 -2.72 16.19 -5.34
N GLU A 36 -1.87 15.96 -6.35
CA GLU A 36 -1.29 17.06 -7.15
C GLU A 36 -2.37 17.85 -7.91
N GLN A 37 -3.41 17.19 -8.42
CA GLN A 37 -4.55 17.86 -9.06
C GLN A 37 -5.33 18.71 -8.06
N LEU A 38 -5.55 18.20 -6.84
CA LEU A 38 -6.24 18.93 -5.78
C LEU A 38 -5.45 20.16 -5.34
N ASP A 39 -4.13 20.02 -5.14
CA ASP A 39 -3.26 21.14 -4.79
C ASP A 39 -3.33 22.26 -5.85
N ARG A 40 -3.33 21.90 -7.15
CA ARG A 40 -3.52 22.89 -8.22
C ARG A 40 -4.89 23.55 -8.18
N ALA A 41 -5.95 22.76 -8.08
CA ALA A 41 -7.32 23.29 -8.06
C ALA A 41 -7.57 24.23 -6.87
N ILE A 42 -6.96 23.96 -5.70
CA ILE A 42 -7.03 24.87 -4.54
C ILE A 42 -6.33 26.19 -4.84
N ASN A 43 -5.18 26.16 -5.51
CA ASN A 43 -4.42 27.36 -5.85
C ASN A 43 -5.08 28.19 -6.97
N GLU A 44 -5.82 27.53 -7.87
CA GLU A 44 -6.43 28.13 -9.05
C GLU A 44 -7.95 28.38 -8.89
N ASP A 45 -8.53 28.08 -7.73
CA ASP A 45 -9.97 28.17 -7.42
C ASP A 45 -10.87 27.38 -8.40
N GLU A 46 -10.39 26.20 -8.82
CA GLU A 46 -11.10 25.32 -9.75
C GLU A 46 -12.08 24.36 -9.04
N CYS A 47 -13.04 23.84 -9.81
CA CYS A 47 -14.00 22.87 -9.31
C CYS A 47 -13.36 21.51 -9.00
N ILE A 48 -13.22 21.21 -7.71
CA ILE A 48 -12.71 19.93 -7.18
C ILE A 48 -13.48 18.70 -7.72
N GLY A 49 -14.79 18.84 -7.96
CA GLY A 49 -15.61 17.75 -8.48
C GLY A 49 -15.14 17.25 -9.86
N SER A 50 -14.55 18.13 -10.67
CA SER A 50 -14.05 17.76 -12.01
C SER A 50 -12.87 16.78 -11.95
N ILE A 51 -12.04 16.87 -10.91
CA ILE A 51 -10.91 15.95 -10.67
C ILE A 51 -11.43 14.53 -10.45
N PHE A 52 -12.39 14.36 -9.55
CA PHE A 52 -12.95 13.03 -9.27
C PHE A 52 -13.72 12.46 -10.46
N LEU A 53 -14.45 13.28 -11.20
CA LEU A 53 -15.12 12.84 -12.43
C LEU A 53 -14.12 12.33 -13.47
N THR A 54 -13.02 13.07 -13.66
CA THR A 54 -11.95 12.71 -14.62
C THR A 54 -11.24 11.42 -14.23
N ASN A 55 -10.98 11.21 -12.93
CA ASN A 55 -10.28 10.03 -12.42
C ASN A 55 -11.20 8.85 -12.08
N SER A 56 -12.53 9.00 -12.23
CA SER A 56 -13.54 8.00 -11.80
C SER A 56 -13.35 6.62 -12.41
N ALA A 57 -13.06 6.55 -13.72
CA ALA A 57 -12.83 5.29 -14.43
C ALA A 57 -11.56 4.58 -13.94
N GLU A 58 -10.48 5.34 -13.70
CA GLU A 58 -9.22 4.80 -13.20
C GLU A 58 -9.34 4.36 -11.74
N LEU A 59 -10.04 5.12 -10.90
CA LEU A 59 -10.38 4.72 -9.54
C LEU A 59 -11.08 3.36 -9.55
N LEU A 60 -12.12 3.18 -10.37
CA LEU A 60 -12.79 1.88 -10.47
C LEU A 60 -11.84 0.77 -10.95
N ARG A 61 -11.01 1.05 -11.96
CA ARG A 61 -10.06 0.11 -12.54
C ARG A 61 -9.05 -0.42 -11.51
N VAL A 62 -8.50 0.44 -10.64
CA VAL A 62 -7.48 0.05 -9.66
C VAL A 62 -8.07 -0.53 -8.38
N TYR A 63 -9.25 -0.05 -7.95
CA TYR A 63 -9.87 -0.51 -6.71
C TYR A 63 -10.58 -1.85 -6.84
N GLN A 64 -11.13 -2.17 -8.02
CA GLN A 64 -11.80 -3.44 -8.25
C GLN A 64 -10.88 -4.67 -8.01
N PRO A 65 -9.65 -4.75 -8.54
CA PRO A 65 -8.75 -5.85 -8.22
C PRO A 65 -8.28 -5.80 -6.76
N TYR A 66 -8.01 -4.61 -6.21
CA TYR A 66 -7.58 -4.48 -4.82
C TYR A 66 -8.59 -5.10 -3.84
N THR A 67 -9.85 -4.70 -3.94
CA THR A 67 -10.94 -5.22 -3.11
C THR A 67 -11.17 -6.72 -3.33
N LYS A 68 -11.14 -7.18 -4.59
CA LYS A 68 -11.31 -8.60 -4.94
C LYS A 68 -10.22 -9.51 -4.35
N PHE A 69 -8.98 -9.03 -4.27
CA PHE A 69 -7.84 -9.83 -3.82
C PHE A 69 -7.45 -9.56 -2.36
N TYR A 70 -8.10 -8.61 -1.69
CA TYR A 70 -7.78 -8.19 -0.33
C TYR A 70 -7.65 -9.35 0.66
N ASP A 71 -8.66 -10.22 0.74
CA ASP A 71 -8.66 -11.35 1.67
C ASP A 71 -7.47 -12.30 1.43
N LYS A 72 -7.11 -12.53 0.16
CA LYS A 72 -5.95 -13.34 -0.23
C LYS A 72 -4.63 -12.67 0.14
N THR A 73 -4.56 -11.34 0.02
CA THR A 73 -3.39 -10.56 0.45
C THR A 73 -3.21 -10.65 1.97
N ILE A 74 -4.27 -10.54 2.76
CA ILE A 74 -4.22 -10.69 4.22
C ILE A 74 -3.80 -12.12 4.62
N GLU A 75 -4.36 -13.14 3.97
CA GLU A 75 -3.95 -14.53 4.19
C GLU A 75 -2.47 -14.76 3.88
N ALA A 76 -1.96 -14.17 2.78
CA ALA A 76 -0.56 -14.26 2.39
C ALA A 76 0.36 -13.62 3.44
N ILE A 77 0.01 -12.44 3.97
CA ILE A 77 0.77 -11.77 5.04
C ILE A 77 0.86 -12.68 6.26
N HIS A 78 -0.27 -13.17 6.77
CA HIS A 78 -0.29 -14.04 7.95
C HIS A 78 0.44 -15.37 7.73
N THR A 79 0.42 -15.90 6.51
CA THR A 79 1.18 -17.11 6.16
C THR A 79 2.67 -16.83 6.19
N LEU A 80 3.13 -15.74 5.59
CA LEU A 80 4.53 -15.34 5.57
C LEU A 80 5.07 -15.03 6.97
N GLU A 81 4.26 -14.43 7.84
CA GLU A 81 4.65 -14.22 9.24
C GLU A 81 4.93 -15.53 9.98
N LYS A 82 4.17 -16.59 9.67
CA LYS A 82 4.34 -17.91 10.29
C LYS A 82 5.50 -18.69 9.67
N THR A 83 5.73 -18.57 8.37
CA THR A 83 6.68 -19.41 7.63
C THR A 83 8.03 -18.75 7.42
N ASN A 84 8.13 -17.43 7.52
CA ASN A 84 9.35 -16.66 7.28
C ASN A 84 9.70 -15.79 8.51
N PRO A 85 10.55 -16.30 9.43
CA PRO A 85 10.94 -15.56 10.64
C PRO A 85 11.63 -14.22 10.36
N ARG A 86 12.30 -14.07 9.20
CA ARG A 86 12.92 -12.80 8.81
C ARG A 86 11.88 -11.76 8.46
N PHE A 87 10.82 -12.17 7.75
CA PHE A 87 9.69 -11.31 7.45
C PHE A 87 8.95 -10.88 8.73
N TYR A 88 8.69 -11.83 9.63
CA TYR A 88 8.09 -11.52 10.93
C TYR A 88 8.93 -10.51 11.74
N ALA A 89 10.24 -10.76 11.88
CA ALA A 89 11.13 -9.85 12.59
C ALA A 89 11.17 -8.46 11.94
N TYR A 90 11.18 -8.39 10.60
CA TYR A 90 11.12 -7.14 9.86
C TYR A 90 9.81 -6.38 10.10
N LEU A 91 8.66 -7.06 10.07
CA LEU A 91 7.37 -6.45 10.38
C LEU A 91 7.33 -5.91 11.81
N LYS A 92 7.86 -6.66 12.78
CA LYS A 92 7.95 -6.19 14.17
C LYS A 92 8.82 -4.94 14.29
N ILE A 93 9.95 -4.87 13.59
CA ILE A 93 10.76 -3.64 13.55
C ILE A 93 9.94 -2.47 12.99
N CYS A 94 9.23 -2.69 11.89
CA CYS A 94 8.36 -1.69 11.28
C CYS A 94 7.26 -1.22 12.24
N GLU A 95 6.53 -2.11 12.90
CA GLU A 95 5.47 -1.75 13.88
C GLU A 95 5.97 -0.85 15.01
N HIS A 96 7.23 -0.98 15.43
CA HIS A 96 7.80 -0.14 16.49
C HIS A 96 8.20 1.25 15.99
N LYS A 97 8.19 1.50 14.67
CA LYS A 97 8.44 2.81 14.10
C LYS A 97 7.28 3.74 14.41
N THR A 98 7.61 4.93 14.94
CA THR A 98 6.62 5.91 15.40
C THR A 98 5.69 6.40 14.29
N GLU A 99 6.19 6.47 13.05
CA GLU A 99 5.44 6.88 11.86
C GLU A 99 4.31 5.90 11.47
N LEU A 100 4.37 4.64 11.92
CA LEU A 100 3.33 3.64 11.63
C LEU A 100 2.25 3.56 12.71
N GLY A 101 2.31 4.40 13.76
CA GLY A 101 1.28 4.46 14.80
C GLY A 101 1.13 3.16 15.60
N LYS A 102 2.15 2.30 15.60
CA LYS A 102 2.10 0.93 16.18
C LYS A 102 1.05 0.01 15.55
N GLN A 103 0.68 0.26 14.29
CA GLN A 103 -0.31 -0.53 13.58
C GLN A 103 0.35 -1.70 12.85
N HIS A 104 -0.39 -2.81 12.80
CA HIS A 104 0.02 -3.99 12.06
C HIS A 104 -0.11 -3.77 10.54
N LEU A 105 0.71 -4.43 9.72
CA LEU A 105 0.64 -4.29 8.26
C LEU A 105 -0.78 -4.57 7.74
N ALA A 106 -1.46 -5.62 8.24
CA ALA A 106 -2.84 -5.93 7.86
C ALA A 106 -3.83 -4.80 8.18
N GLU A 107 -3.62 -4.07 9.28
CA GLU A 107 -4.44 -2.91 9.68
C GLU A 107 -4.17 -1.68 8.81
N LEU A 108 -3.01 -1.61 8.17
CA LEU A 108 -2.72 -0.56 7.18
C LEU A 108 -3.36 -0.90 5.83
N MET A 109 -3.38 -2.18 5.45
CA MET A 109 -3.90 -2.65 4.17
C MET A 109 -5.43 -2.50 4.04
N ILE A 110 -6.18 -2.38 5.13
CA ILE A 110 -7.64 -2.12 5.03
C ILE A 110 -7.96 -0.70 4.59
N ARG A 111 -7.07 0.27 4.83
CA ARG A 111 -7.35 1.71 4.67
C ARG A 111 -7.81 2.13 3.28
N PRO A 112 -7.29 1.58 2.16
CA PRO A 112 -7.81 1.95 0.84
C PRO A 112 -9.29 1.59 0.65
N ILE A 113 -9.79 0.57 1.36
CA ILE A 113 -11.18 0.11 1.24
C ILE A 113 -12.14 0.97 2.08
N GLN A 114 -11.63 1.63 3.14
CA GLN A 114 -12.40 2.45 4.08
C GLN A 114 -12.55 3.88 3.58
#